data_AF-A0AAJ2X491-F1
#
_entry.id   AF-A0AAJ2X491-F1
#
_cell.length_a   1.000
_cell.length_b   1.000
_cell.length_c   1.000
_cell.angle_alpha   90.00
_cell.angle_beta   90.00
_cell.angle_gamma   90.00
#
_symmetry.space_group_name_H-M   'P 1'
#
loop_
_entity.id
_entity.type
_entity.pdbx_description
1 polymer ?
#
loop_
_entity_poly.entity_id
_entity_poly.type
_entity_poly.pdbx_seq_one_letter_code
_entity_poly.pdbx_strand_id
1 'polypeptide(L)'
;MNAGTPAFSTERVGSIRLVPTTQLPSPKQQLVADEQCPRSSPPNPSPEAKAAIKAGWHVSADMTFKGFRFVMVDAGAKKASAGCVAIGASALVFNAHGLIAIAYDRNAKQSSRMSSLAIAESGALQLGALKGPLAELRVSDQQIALKRLVTNKRKPASR
;
A
#
# COMPACT_ATOMS: atom_id res chain seq x y z
N MET A 1 21.51 17.37 13.55
CA MET A 1 21.58 16.67 12.26
C MET A 1 20.22 16.74 11.62
N ASN A 2 20.10 17.32 10.42
CA ASN A 2 18.83 17.46 9.70
C ASN A 2 18.29 16.06 9.35
N ALA A 3 17.40 15.51 10.18
CA ALA A 3 16.56 14.38 9.80
C ALA A 3 15.46 14.91 8.86
N GLY A 4 15.89 15.37 7.68
CA GLY A 4 15.00 15.90 6.65
C GLY A 4 14.11 14.80 6.11
N THR A 5 12.90 15.15 5.70
CA THR A 5 12.03 14.27 4.93
C THR A 5 12.83 13.66 3.77
N PRO A 6 12.85 12.31 3.60
CA PRO A 6 13.60 11.67 2.53
C PRO A 6 13.14 12.18 1.17
N ALA A 7 14.03 12.15 0.17
CA ALA A 7 13.65 12.47 -1.19
C ALA A 7 12.64 11.44 -1.72
N PHE A 8 11.74 11.86 -2.62
CA PHE A 8 10.77 10.96 -3.22
C PHE A 8 11.05 10.79 -4.71
N SER A 9 11.13 9.53 -5.16
CA SER A 9 11.15 9.26 -6.59
C SER A 9 9.79 9.61 -7.20
N THR A 10 9.81 10.31 -8.33
CA THR A 10 8.62 10.60 -9.14
C THR A 10 8.25 9.44 -10.07
N GLU A 11 8.99 8.34 -10.02
CA GLU A 11 8.78 7.18 -10.89
C GLU A 11 7.45 6.49 -10.58
N ARG A 12 6.71 6.19 -11.65
CA ARG A 12 5.46 5.44 -11.60
C ARG A 12 5.74 3.98 -11.94
N VAL A 13 5.30 3.05 -11.10
CA VAL A 13 5.36 1.61 -11.39
C VAL A 13 3.97 1.10 -11.72
N GLY A 14 3.71 0.86 -13.01
CA GLY A 14 2.40 0.41 -13.48
C GLY A 14 1.29 1.40 -13.12
N SER A 15 0.33 0.99 -12.31
CA SER A 15 -0.77 1.83 -11.83
C SER A 15 -0.49 2.56 -10.52
N ILE A 16 0.60 2.20 -9.82
CA ILE A 16 0.96 2.76 -8.50
C ILE A 16 1.72 4.07 -8.66
N ARG A 17 1.38 5.05 -7.83
CA ARG A 17 2.09 6.30 -7.68
C ARG A 17 2.44 6.55 -6.23
N LEU A 18 3.65 7.05 -6.01
CA LEU A 18 4.09 7.59 -4.74
C LEU A 18 3.85 9.10 -4.76
N VAL A 19 3.08 9.61 -3.79
CA VAL A 19 2.81 11.04 -3.65
C VAL A 19 3.30 11.50 -2.29
N PRO A 20 4.26 12.44 -2.26
CA PRO A 20 4.68 13.11 -1.03
C PRO A 20 3.50 13.88 -0.44
N THR A 21 3.22 13.67 0.85
CA THR A 21 2.19 14.41 1.56
C THR A 21 2.37 14.25 3.06
N THR A 22 2.06 15.29 3.82
CA THR A 22 1.97 15.26 5.28
C THR A 22 0.54 15.17 5.79
N GLN A 23 -0.42 15.20 4.87
CA GLN A 23 -1.84 15.19 5.18
C GLN A 23 -2.48 13.89 4.70
N LEU A 24 -3.20 13.25 5.62
CA LEU A 24 -4.01 12.10 5.31
C LEU A 24 -5.26 12.57 4.53
N PRO A 25 -5.52 12.04 3.33
CA PRO A 25 -6.71 12.41 2.59
C PRO A 25 -7.96 11.89 3.30
N SER A 26 -9.07 12.63 3.16
CA SER A 26 -10.38 12.14 3.58
C SER A 26 -10.82 10.97 2.69
N PRO A 27 -11.46 9.93 3.25
CA PRO A 27 -12.06 8.87 2.45
C PRO A 27 -13.16 9.46 1.56
N LYS A 28 -13.05 9.21 0.24
CA LYS A 28 -14.05 9.70 -0.74
C LYS A 28 -15.35 8.93 -0.72
N GLN A 29 -15.38 7.78 -0.07
CA GLN A 29 -16.51 6.86 -0.03
C GLN A 29 -16.70 6.40 1.41
N GLN A 30 -17.96 6.28 1.84
CA GLN A 30 -18.27 5.64 3.11
C GLN A 30 -17.83 4.17 3.06
N LEU A 31 -17.29 3.68 4.17
CA LEU A 31 -16.94 2.27 4.32
C LEU A 31 -18.21 1.45 4.19
N VAL A 32 -18.28 0.61 3.16
CA VAL A 32 -19.35 -0.37 3.02
C VAL A 32 -18.88 -1.67 3.64
N ALA A 33 -19.58 -2.12 4.68
CA ALA A 33 -19.41 -3.47 5.21
C ALA A 33 -19.99 -4.44 4.18
N ASP A 34 -19.13 -5.25 3.55
CA ASP A 34 -19.55 -6.34 2.67
C ASP A 34 -19.47 -7.64 3.48
N GLU A 35 -20.63 -8.23 3.79
CA GLU A 35 -20.73 -9.50 4.54
C GLU A 35 -20.04 -10.66 3.82
N GLN A 36 -19.93 -10.61 2.48
CA GLN A 36 -19.26 -11.63 1.68
C GLN A 36 -17.74 -11.47 1.67
N CYS A 37 -17.25 -10.31 2.11
CA CYS A 37 -15.83 -9.96 2.15
C CYS A 37 -15.50 -9.28 3.48
N PRO A 38 -15.53 -10.03 4.60
CA PRO A 38 -15.22 -9.49 5.91
C PRO A 38 -13.81 -8.89 5.90
N ARG A 39 -13.67 -7.76 6.59
CA ARG A 39 -12.44 -7.00 6.60
C ARG A 39 -11.62 -7.38 7.81
N SER A 40 -10.42 -7.87 7.57
CA SER A 40 -9.44 -8.08 8.62
C SER A 40 -8.90 -6.72 9.06
N SER A 41 -8.96 -6.44 10.36
CA SER A 41 -8.28 -5.30 10.97
C SER A 41 -7.11 -5.82 11.83
N PRO A 42 -5.99 -5.10 11.91
CA PRO A 42 -4.89 -5.47 12.79
C PRO A 42 -5.35 -5.41 14.26
N PRO A 43 -5.03 -6.42 15.09
CA PRO A 43 -5.56 -6.52 16.45
C PRO A 43 -5.06 -5.40 17.37
N ASN A 44 -3.84 -4.89 17.15
CA ASN A 44 -3.21 -3.84 17.95
C ASN A 44 -2.70 -2.72 17.02
N PRO A 45 -3.58 -1.81 16.57
CA PRO A 45 -3.18 -0.75 15.66
C PRO A 45 -2.23 0.25 16.35
N SER A 46 -1.19 0.64 15.62
CA SER A 46 -0.27 1.73 15.96
C SER A 46 -0.99 3.08 16.10
N PRO A 47 -0.35 4.09 16.71
CA PRO A 47 -0.87 5.46 16.70
C PRO A 47 -1.22 5.96 15.28
N GLU A 48 -0.38 5.65 14.28
CA GLU A 48 -0.58 6.01 12.88
C GLU A 48 -1.82 5.32 12.29
N ALA A 49 -1.97 4.02 12.54
CA ALA A 49 -3.15 3.28 12.13
C ALA A 49 -4.43 3.80 12.83
N LYS A 50 -4.35 4.10 14.13
CA LYS A 50 -5.47 4.71 14.87
C LYS A 50 -5.87 6.07 14.31
N ALA A 51 -4.90 6.88 13.89
CA ALA A 51 -5.18 8.16 13.22
C ALA A 51 -5.92 7.95 11.89
N ALA A 52 -5.52 6.95 11.09
CA ALA A 52 -6.23 6.61 9.87
C ALA A 52 -7.66 6.11 10.13
N ILE A 53 -7.86 5.25 11.13
CA ILE A 53 -9.18 4.77 11.58
C ILE A 53 -10.07 5.96 11.99
N LYS A 54 -9.54 6.86 12.81
CA LYS A 54 -10.26 8.06 13.27
C LYS A 54 -10.65 8.98 12.09
N ALA A 55 -9.86 9.00 11.03
CA ALA A 55 -10.15 9.73 9.80
C ALA A 55 -11.17 9.00 8.89
N GLY A 56 -11.71 7.86 9.30
CA GLY A 56 -12.75 7.11 8.57
C GLY A 56 -12.21 6.10 7.57
N TRP A 57 -10.92 5.77 7.60
CA TRP A 57 -10.36 4.70 6.78
C TRP A 57 -10.47 3.35 7.48
N HIS A 58 -10.68 2.29 6.70
CA HIS A 58 -10.42 0.94 7.19
C HIS A 58 -8.92 0.66 7.07
N VAL A 59 -8.30 0.15 8.14
CA VAL A 59 -6.89 -0.26 8.15
C VAL A 59 -6.79 -1.77 7.94
N SER A 60 -6.19 -2.19 6.83
CA SER A 60 -6.04 -3.60 6.43
C SER A 60 -4.67 -4.19 6.72
N ALA A 61 -3.65 -3.36 6.90
CA ALA A 61 -2.35 -3.79 7.38
C ALA A 61 -1.67 -2.66 8.14
N ASP A 62 -0.85 -3.02 9.12
CA ASP A 62 -0.12 -2.08 9.94
C ASP A 62 1.21 -2.71 10.40
N MET A 63 2.33 -2.21 9.87
CA MET A 63 3.65 -2.82 10.09
C MET A 63 4.79 -1.80 10.12
N THR A 64 5.90 -2.19 10.73
CA THR A 64 7.15 -1.42 10.72
C THR A 64 8.17 -2.10 9.82
N PHE A 65 8.86 -1.32 8.99
CA PHE A 65 9.96 -1.81 8.15
C PHE A 65 11.04 -0.74 8.01
N LYS A 66 12.29 -1.10 8.36
CA LYS A 66 13.48 -0.22 8.31
C LYS A 66 13.29 1.16 8.99
N GLY A 67 12.63 1.19 10.14
CA GLY A 67 12.38 2.44 10.89
C GLY A 67 11.20 3.27 10.38
N PHE A 68 10.54 2.85 9.30
CA PHE A 68 9.31 3.46 8.80
C PHE A 68 8.09 2.65 9.23
N ARG A 69 6.97 3.33 9.46
CA ARG A 69 5.67 2.69 9.67
C ARG A 69 4.87 2.72 8.37
N PHE A 70 4.26 1.60 8.04
CA PHE A 70 3.40 1.44 6.87
C PHE A 70 2.02 1.01 7.30
N VAL A 71 1.03 1.81 6.93
CA VAL A 71 -0.37 1.54 7.19
C VAL A 71 -1.07 1.38 5.86
N MET A 72 -1.63 0.20 5.59
CA MET A 72 -2.46 -0.01 4.43
C MET A 72 -3.90 0.33 4.78
N VAL A 73 -4.48 1.23 3.98
CA VAL A 73 -5.86 1.70 4.12
C VAL A 73 -6.67 1.43 2.87
N ASP A 74 -7.98 1.36 3.02
CA ASP A 74 -8.93 1.21 1.92
C ASP A 74 -10.34 1.65 2.35
N ALA A 75 -11.22 1.76 1.36
CA ALA A 75 -12.63 2.12 1.52
C ALA A 75 -13.53 0.89 1.73
N GLY A 76 -12.97 -0.25 2.17
CA GLY A 76 -13.67 -1.52 2.29
C GLY A 76 -13.22 -2.55 1.26
N ALA A 77 -14.00 -3.61 1.08
CA ALA A 77 -13.75 -4.65 0.10
C ALA A 77 -15.01 -5.08 -0.62
N LYS A 78 -14.82 -5.78 -1.73
CA LYS A 78 -15.91 -6.44 -2.44
C LYS A 78 -15.48 -7.77 -3.05
N LYS A 79 -16.45 -8.63 -3.31
CA LYS A 79 -16.22 -9.89 -4.00
C LYS A 79 -15.84 -9.67 -5.47
N ALA A 80 -14.78 -10.33 -5.90
CA ALA A 80 -14.37 -10.43 -7.30
C ALA A 80 -14.12 -11.91 -7.67
N SER A 81 -13.91 -12.19 -8.96
CA SER A 81 -13.71 -13.56 -9.46
C SER A 81 -12.53 -14.30 -8.84
N ALA A 82 -11.53 -13.57 -8.34
CA ALA A 82 -10.33 -14.11 -7.70
C ALA A 82 -10.36 -14.02 -6.16
N GLY A 83 -11.50 -13.63 -5.56
CA GLY A 83 -11.66 -13.41 -4.13
C GLY A 83 -11.98 -11.96 -3.78
N CYS A 84 -11.84 -11.62 -2.49
CA CYS A 84 -12.14 -10.30 -1.98
C CYS A 84 -11.06 -9.28 -2.36
N VAL A 85 -11.46 -8.17 -2.96
CA VAL A 85 -10.57 -7.07 -3.35
C VAL A 85 -10.83 -5.84 -2.50
N ALA A 86 -9.78 -5.22 -1.99
CA ALA A 86 -9.86 -3.92 -1.34
C ALA A 86 -10.26 -2.82 -2.36
N ILE A 87 -11.09 -1.88 -1.92
CA ILE A 87 -11.55 -0.75 -2.73
C ILE A 87 -10.67 0.46 -2.42
N GLY A 88 -9.97 0.98 -3.43
CA GLY A 88 -9.16 2.20 -3.27
C GLY A 88 -7.96 2.03 -2.34
N ALA A 89 -7.40 0.81 -2.28
CA ALA A 89 -6.34 0.52 -1.34
C ALA A 89 -5.08 1.36 -1.59
N SER A 90 -4.50 1.87 -0.50
CA SER A 90 -3.34 2.74 -0.50
C SER A 90 -2.43 2.36 0.68
N ALA A 91 -1.12 2.41 0.48
CA ALA A 91 -0.15 2.29 1.56
C ALA A 91 0.32 3.70 1.97
N LEU A 92 0.05 4.05 3.22
CA LEU A 92 0.53 5.25 3.88
C LEU A 92 1.94 4.99 4.43
N VAL A 93 2.84 5.95 4.26
CA VAL A 93 4.23 5.86 4.72
C VAL A 93 4.50 6.93 5.77
N PHE A 94 4.91 6.50 6.95
CA PHE A 94 5.23 7.37 8.08
C PHE A 94 6.68 7.22 8.49
N ASN A 95 7.28 8.31 8.96
CA ASN A 95 8.52 8.31 9.74
C ASN A 95 8.25 8.86 11.15
N ALA A 96 9.30 9.12 11.92
CA ALA A 96 9.21 9.67 13.27
C ALA A 96 8.50 11.04 13.36
N HIS A 97 8.34 11.76 12.24
CA HIS A 97 7.69 13.07 12.18
C HIS A 97 6.23 13.02 11.70
N GLY A 98 5.73 11.84 11.33
CA GLY A 98 4.36 11.64 10.87
C GLY A 98 4.26 11.12 9.43
N LEU A 99 3.12 11.37 8.78
CA LEU A 99 2.88 10.96 7.41
C LEU A 99 3.82 11.72 6.48
N ILE A 100 4.45 11.02 5.54
CA ILE A 100 5.36 11.63 4.57
C ILE A 100 5.04 11.28 3.12
N ALA A 101 4.34 10.17 2.87
CA ALA A 101 3.87 9.83 1.53
C ALA A 101 2.71 8.84 1.52
N ILE A 102 2.08 8.75 0.36
CA ILE A 102 1.05 7.76 0.04
C ILE A 102 1.43 7.06 -1.26
N ALA A 103 1.57 5.74 -1.20
CA ALA A 103 1.59 4.88 -2.38
C ALA A 103 0.16 4.42 -2.67
N TYR A 104 -0.48 5.02 -3.68
CA TYR A 104 -1.87 4.70 -4.04
C TYR A 104 -1.96 4.11 -5.44
N ASP A 105 -2.95 3.24 -5.62
CA ASP A 105 -3.21 2.57 -6.87
C ASP A 105 -4.35 3.24 -7.64
N ARG A 106 -4.09 3.59 -8.90
CA ARG A 106 -5.11 4.13 -9.82
C ARG A 106 -5.65 3.09 -10.80
N ASN A 107 -5.45 1.81 -10.55
CA ASN A 107 -5.89 0.77 -11.49
C ASN A 107 -7.41 0.69 -11.56
N ALA A 108 -7.96 0.82 -12.77
CA ALA A 108 -9.37 0.58 -13.01
C ALA A 108 -9.72 -0.91 -12.84
N LYS A 109 -8.80 -1.82 -13.19
CA LYS A 109 -9.02 -3.28 -13.14
C LYS A 109 -8.85 -3.83 -11.73
N GLN A 110 -9.96 -4.30 -11.15
CA GLN A 110 -10.04 -4.76 -9.76
C GLN A 110 -9.02 -5.83 -9.39
N SER A 111 -8.81 -6.85 -10.24
CA SER A 111 -7.85 -7.93 -9.98
C SER A 111 -6.37 -7.49 -9.96
N SER A 112 -6.09 -6.28 -10.42
CA SER A 112 -4.77 -5.68 -10.49
C SER A 112 -4.65 -4.49 -9.55
N ARG A 113 -5.64 -4.30 -8.67
CA ARG A 113 -5.60 -3.31 -7.61
C ARG A 113 -4.76 -3.80 -6.45
N MET A 114 -4.05 -2.88 -5.81
CA MET A 114 -3.40 -3.12 -4.54
C MET A 114 -4.39 -3.76 -3.54
N SER A 115 -3.97 -4.86 -2.92
CA SER A 115 -4.77 -5.64 -1.97
C SER A 115 -3.96 -6.14 -0.78
N SER A 116 -2.63 -6.08 -0.83
CA SER A 116 -1.78 -6.49 0.28
C SER A 116 -0.49 -5.68 0.36
N LEU A 117 0.07 -5.68 1.57
CA LEU A 117 1.38 -5.16 1.91
C LEU A 117 2.11 -6.26 2.69
N ALA A 118 3.30 -6.65 2.26
CA ALA A 118 4.07 -7.70 2.91
C ALA A 118 5.58 -7.48 2.74
N ILE A 119 6.37 -8.05 3.66
CA ILE A 119 7.81 -8.17 3.49
C ILE A 119 8.06 -9.50 2.78
N ALA A 120 8.62 -9.45 1.56
CA ALA A 120 8.95 -10.62 0.78
C ALA A 120 10.14 -11.39 1.41
N GLU A 121 10.33 -12.65 1.05
CA GLU A 121 11.48 -13.47 1.50
C GLU A 121 12.84 -12.81 1.21
N SER A 122 12.92 -12.03 0.13
CA SER A 122 14.10 -11.21 -0.20
C SER A 122 14.38 -10.07 0.79
N GLY A 123 13.53 -9.87 1.80
CA GLY A 123 13.58 -8.76 2.75
C GLY A 123 13.07 -7.43 2.17
N ALA A 124 12.46 -7.45 0.98
CA ALA A 124 11.93 -6.26 0.32
C ALA A 124 10.46 -6.03 0.68
N LEU A 125 10.08 -4.78 0.98
CA LEU A 125 8.68 -4.41 1.19
C LEU A 125 7.96 -4.40 -0.16
N GLN A 126 6.85 -5.13 -0.25
CA GLN A 126 6.17 -5.42 -1.51
C GLN A 126 4.70 -5.03 -1.43
N LEU A 127 4.25 -4.32 -2.46
CA LEU A 127 2.85 -4.01 -2.73
C LEU A 127 2.28 -5.11 -3.62
N GLY A 128 1.23 -5.78 -3.15
CA GLY A 128 0.61 -6.91 -3.84
C GLY A 128 -0.79 -6.62 -4.38
N ALA A 129 -1.18 -7.37 -5.41
CA ALA A 129 -2.55 -7.54 -5.87
C ALA A 129 -2.94 -9.03 -5.79
N LEU A 130 -4.23 -9.33 -5.98
CA LEU A 130 -4.70 -10.72 -6.05
C LEU A 130 -3.98 -11.56 -7.11
N LYS A 131 -3.58 -10.96 -8.24
CA LYS A 131 -2.87 -11.67 -9.33
C LYS A 131 -1.34 -11.69 -9.17
N GLY A 132 -0.84 -11.36 -7.98
CA GLY A 132 0.58 -11.33 -7.69
C GLY A 132 1.10 -9.91 -7.47
N PRO A 133 2.43 -9.75 -7.40
CA PRO A 133 3.00 -8.55 -6.85
C PRO A 133 3.05 -7.40 -7.86
N LEU A 134 2.85 -6.17 -7.38
CA LEU A 134 2.75 -4.95 -8.20
C LEU A 134 4.05 -4.17 -8.24
N ALA A 135 4.64 -3.92 -7.08
CA ALA A 135 5.83 -3.09 -6.93
C ALA A 135 6.57 -3.44 -5.64
N GLU A 136 7.86 -3.12 -5.62
CA GLU A 136 8.66 -3.03 -4.41
C GLU A 136 8.64 -1.58 -3.92
N LEU A 137 8.46 -1.35 -2.62
CA LEU A 137 8.60 -0.04 -2.00
C LEU A 137 9.95 0.02 -1.29
N ARG A 138 10.88 0.79 -1.86
CA ARG A 138 12.21 1.02 -1.30
C ARG A 138 12.15 2.20 -0.36
N VAL A 139 12.66 2.01 0.85
CA VAL A 139 12.73 3.05 1.87
C VAL A 139 14.11 3.10 2.52
N SER A 140 14.59 4.32 2.70
CA SER A 140 15.74 4.70 3.51
C SER A 140 15.56 6.15 3.97
N ASP A 141 16.43 6.61 4.86
CA ASP A 141 16.46 8.01 5.30
C ASP A 141 16.84 8.97 4.16
N GLN A 142 17.41 8.46 3.06
CA GLN A 142 17.78 9.25 1.90
C GLN A 142 16.65 9.33 0.87
N GLN A 143 15.96 8.22 0.61
CA GLN A 143 14.97 8.16 -0.46
C GLN A 143 13.87 7.12 -0.23
N ILE A 144 12.65 7.49 -0.63
CA ILE A 144 11.51 6.59 -0.80
C ILE A 144 11.19 6.49 -2.29
N ALA A 145 11.15 5.26 -2.81
CA ALA A 145 10.94 5.01 -4.23
C ALA A 145 10.12 3.75 -4.49
N LEU A 146 9.35 3.78 -5.57
CA LEU A 146 8.74 2.58 -6.13
C LEU A 146 9.74 1.92 -7.09
N LYS A 147 9.89 0.60 -7.00
CA LYS A 147 10.67 -0.18 -7.94
C LYS A 147 9.80 -1.20 -8.63
N ARG A 148 9.98 -1.30 -9.95
CA ARG A 148 9.34 -2.34 -10.75
C ARG A 148 9.89 -3.71 -10.40
N LEU A 149 8.98 -4.66 -10.23
CA LEU A 149 9.34 -6.06 -10.10
C LEU A 149 9.66 -6.61 -11.48
N VAL A 150 10.88 -7.12 -11.65
CA VAL A 150 11.24 -7.87 -12.85
C VAL A 150 10.55 -9.22 -12.74
N THR A 151 9.33 -9.31 -13.26
CA THR A 151 8.72 -10.61 -13.48
C THR A 151 9.44 -11.19 -14.68
N ASN A 152 10.34 -12.16 -14.44
CA ASN A 152 10.87 -13.01 -15.50
C ASN A 152 9.69 -13.81 -16.07
N LYS A 153 8.88 -13.18 -16.93
CA LYS A 153 8.09 -13.90 -17.89
C LYS A 153 9.10 -14.54 -18.84
N ARG A 154 9.59 -15.73 -18.49
CA ARG A 154 10.07 -16.67 -19.50
C ARG A 154 8.97 -16.73 -20.54
N LYS A 155 9.22 -16.21 -21.74
CA LYS A 155 8.41 -16.53 -22.91
C LYS A 155 8.33 -18.06 -22.96
N PRO A 156 7.17 -18.68 -23.18
CA PRO A 156 7.17 -20.07 -23.60
C PRO A 156 8.08 -20.13 -24.83
N ALA A 157 9.09 -21.01 -24.80
CA ALA A 157 9.79 -21.36 -26.01
C ALA A 157 8.74 -22.01 -26.91
N SER A 158 8.33 -21.28 -27.95
CA SER A 158 7.58 -21.82 -29.06
C SER A 158 8.40 -22.99 -29.62
N ARG A 159 7.84 -24.19 -29.59
CA ARG A 159 8.35 -25.35 -30.31
C ARG A 159 7.26 -25.83 -31.23
#